data_AF-A0A953YNI4-F1
#
_entry.id   AF-A0A953YNI4-F1
#
_cell.length_a   1.000
_cell.length_b   1.000
_cell.length_c   1.000
_cell.angle_alpha   90.00
_cell.angle_beta   90.00
_cell.angle_gamma   90.00
#
_symmetry.space_group_name_H-M   'P 1'
#
loop_
_entity.id
_entity.type
_entity.pdbx_description
1 polymer ?
#
loop_
_entity_poly.entity_id
_entity_poly.type
_entity_poly.pdbx_seq_one_letter_code
_entity_poly.pdbx_strand_id
1 'polypeptide(L)' 'GIEVAGIEFVTDADGVAHTYDVNTNTNYNGEAEQRAGIAGTDRAGMRALARFLGEELKGVLAVKAAA' A
#
# COMPACT_ATOMS: atom_id res chain seq x y z
N GLY A 1 9.03 10.95 6.79
CA GLY A 1 7.62 10.90 7.24
C GLY A 1 7.15 9.46 7.23
N ILE A 2 5.85 9.20 7.08
CA ILE A 2 5.31 7.86 6.80
C ILE A 2 4.98 7.79 5.30
N GLU A 3 5.57 6.82 4.59
CA GLU A 3 5.42 6.67 3.13
C GLU A 3 4.45 5.55 2.76
N VAL A 4 4.28 4.57 3.64
CA VAL A 4 3.38 3.43 3.48
C VAL A 4 2.59 3.25 4.77
N ALA A 5 1.27 3.23 4.66
CA ALA A 5 0.35 2.94 5.76
C ALA A 5 -0.93 2.28 5.24
N GLY A 6 -1.55 1.45 6.08
CA GLY A 6 -2.92 0.99 5.92
C GLY A 6 -3.88 1.99 6.56
N ILE A 7 -5.01 2.23 5.89
CA ILE A 7 -6.11 3.05 6.43
C ILE A 7 -7.29 2.13 6.69
N GLU A 8 -7.77 2.13 7.93
CA GLU A 8 -8.94 1.35 8.32
C GLU A 8 -10.15 2.25 8.38
N PHE A 9 -11.22 1.82 7.72
CA PHE A 9 -12.47 2.55 7.65
C PHE A 9 -13.67 1.61 7.66
N VAL A 10 -14.81 2.15 8.08
CA VAL A 10 -16.13 1.51 7.95
C VAL A 10 -17.03 2.39 7.09
N THR A 11 -18.04 1.80 6.47
CA THR A 11 -19.08 2.55 5.75
C THR A 11 -20.37 2.48 6.55
N ASP A 12 -21.01 3.63 6.80
CA ASP A 12 -22.30 3.68 7.48
C ASP A 12 -23.47 3.32 6.55
N ALA A 13 -24.69 3.38 7.08
CA ALA A 13 -25.91 3.02 6.35
C ALA A 13 -26.24 3.97 5.18
N ASP A 14 -25.73 5.20 5.22
CA ASP A 14 -25.90 6.22 4.17
C ASP A 14 -24.77 6.16 3.12
N GLY A 15 -23.83 5.23 3.28
CA GLY A 15 -22.71 5.04 2.36
C GLY A 15 -21.49 5.92 2.65
N VAL A 16 -21.46 6.61 3.80
CA VAL A 16 -20.34 7.48 4.17
C VAL A 16 -19.23 6.65 4.79
N ALA A 17 -17.99 6.83 4.29
CA ALA A 17 -16.81 6.17 4.84
C ALA A 17 -16.25 6.96 6.04
N HIS A 18 -16.08 6.27 7.16
CA HIS A 18 -15.50 6.80 8.40
C HIS A 18 -14.18 6.09 8.69
N THR A 19 -13.07 6.82 8.61
CA THR A 19 -11.73 6.33 8.97
C THR A 19 -11.54 6.37 10.48
N TYR A 20 -11.02 5.31 11.08
CA TYR A 20 -10.84 5.23 12.53
C TYR A 20 -9.42 4.84 12.96
N ASP A 21 -8.57 4.34 12.06
CA ASP A 21 -7.19 3.98 12.39
C ASP A 21 -6.23 4.13 11.19
N VAL A 22 -4.95 4.31 11.51
CA VAL A 22 -3.83 4.36 10.57
C VAL A 22 -2.72 3.43 11.06
N ASN A 23 -2.46 2.39 10.29
CA ASN A 23 -1.52 1.33 10.66
C ASN A 23 -0.25 1.38 9.80
N THR A 24 0.92 1.44 10.42
CA THR A 24 2.22 1.33 9.72
C THR A 24 2.72 -0.11 9.61
N ASN A 25 2.09 -1.04 10.34
CA ASN A 25 2.22 -2.48 10.14
C ASN A 25 0.80 -3.04 9.94
N THR A 26 0.60 -3.85 8.90
CA THR A 26 -0.69 -4.50 8.68
C THR A 26 -0.49 -5.76 7.85
N ASN A 27 -1.46 -6.66 7.90
CA ASN A 27 -1.44 -7.90 7.15
C ASN A 27 -2.03 -7.66 5.75
N TYR A 28 -1.34 -8.15 4.73
CA TYR A 28 -1.84 -8.12 3.37
C TYR A 28 -2.92 -9.19 3.13
N ASN A 29 -4.00 -8.84 2.41
CA ASN A 29 -5.09 -9.77 2.06
C ASN A 29 -5.33 -9.80 0.55
N GLY A 30 -4.74 -10.80 -0.13
CA GLY A 30 -4.90 -10.96 -1.57
C GLY A 30 -6.32 -11.35 -2.03
N GLU A 31 -7.12 -11.99 -1.17
CA GLU A 31 -8.50 -12.32 -1.52
C GLU A 31 -9.39 -11.07 -1.57
N ALA A 32 -9.10 -10.06 -0.73
CA ALA A 32 -9.81 -8.79 -0.76
C ALA A 32 -9.63 -8.10 -2.13
N GLU A 33 -8.40 -8.14 -2.67
CA GLU A 33 -8.11 -7.61 -4.00
C GLU A 33 -8.81 -8.38 -5.13
N GLN A 34 -8.90 -9.70 -4.99
CA GLN A 34 -9.64 -10.53 -5.96
C GLN A 34 -11.12 -10.18 -5.95
N ARG A 35 -11.75 -10.10 -4.78
CA ARG A 35 -13.15 -9.69 -4.63
C ARG A 35 -13.41 -8.28 -5.15
N ALA A 36 -12.44 -7.38 -5.00
CA ALA A 36 -12.49 -6.03 -5.55
C ALA A 36 -12.14 -5.94 -7.05
N GLY A 37 -11.75 -7.05 -7.70
CA GLY A 37 -11.38 -7.08 -9.12
C GLY A 37 -10.09 -6.32 -9.46
N ILE A 38 -9.23 -6.06 -8.47
CA ILE A 38 -7.97 -5.31 -8.66
C ILE A 38 -6.72 -6.19 -8.56
N ALA A 39 -6.88 -7.45 -8.17
CA ALA A 39 -5.78 -8.42 -8.18
C ALA A 39 -5.18 -8.50 -9.59
N GLY A 40 -3.85 -8.46 -9.71
CA GLY A 40 -3.19 -8.43 -11.01
C GLY A 40 -2.84 -7.03 -11.53
N THR A 41 -3.55 -6.00 -11.08
CA THR A 41 -3.43 -4.64 -11.62
C THR A 41 -2.39 -3.79 -10.89
N ASP A 42 -2.05 -2.63 -11.44
CA ASP A 42 -1.17 -1.64 -10.79
C ASP A 42 -1.76 -1.03 -9.50
N ARG A 43 -3.07 -1.24 -9.27
CA ARG A 43 -3.78 -0.83 -8.05
C ARG A 43 -3.68 -1.86 -6.93
N ALA A 44 -3.19 -3.08 -7.20
CA ALA A 44 -2.91 -4.07 -6.18
C ALA A 44 -1.80 -3.57 -5.24
N GLY A 45 -2.03 -3.65 -3.92
CA GLY A 45 -1.17 -3.14 -2.87
C GLY A 45 0.25 -3.68 -2.95
N MET A 46 0.43 -5.01 -3.08
CA MET A 46 1.77 -5.60 -3.18
C MET A 46 2.52 -5.16 -4.45
N ARG A 47 1.80 -4.90 -5.54
CA ARG A 47 2.40 -4.40 -6.79
C ARG A 47 2.85 -2.95 -6.64
N ALA A 48 1.98 -2.12 -6.05
CA ALA A 48 2.32 -0.73 -5.76
C ALA A 48 3.52 -0.62 -4.81
N LEU A 49 3.54 -1.45 -3.75
CA LEU A 49 4.64 -1.51 -2.78
C LEU A 49 5.94 -1.98 -3.42
N ALA A 50 5.91 -3.04 -4.22
CA ALA A 50 7.10 -3.53 -4.92
C ALA A 50 7.70 -2.49 -5.86
N ARG A 51 6.87 -1.74 -6.59
CA ARG A 51 7.31 -0.63 -7.44
C ARG A 51 7.99 0.47 -6.61
N PHE A 52 7.35 0.92 -5.53
CA PHE A 52 7.89 1.95 -4.65
C PHE A 52 9.26 1.54 -4.07
N LEU A 53 9.33 0.38 -3.42
CA LEU A 53 10.57 -0.11 -2.81
C LEU A 53 11.67 -0.39 -3.85
N GLY A 54 11.29 -0.76 -5.08
CA GLY A 54 12.23 -0.92 -6.18
C GLY A 54 12.92 0.39 -6.58
N GLU A 55 12.20 1.51 -6.57
CA GLU A 55 12.80 2.83 -6.82
C GLU A 55 13.67 3.30 -5.64
N GLU A 56 13.20 3.11 -4.41
CA GLU A 56 13.98 3.41 -3.19
C GLU A 56 15.32 2.65 -3.19
N LEU A 57 15.28 1.36 -3.54
CA LEU A 57 16.49 0.54 -3.64
C LEU A 57 17.48 1.08 -4.68
N LYS A 58 17.00 1.49 -5.88
CA LYS A 58 17.88 2.09 -6.89
C LYS A 58 18.55 3.36 -6.36
N GLY A 59 17.81 4.20 -5.63
CA GLY A 59 18.34 5.39 -5.00
C GLY A 59 19.46 5.07 -4.01
N VAL A 60 19.23 4.11 -3.11
CA VAL A 60 20.23 3.66 -2.13
C VAL A 60 21.48 3.11 -2.82
N LEU A 61 21.31 2.31 -3.87
CA LEU A 61 22.43 1.74 -4.62
C LEU A 61 23.25 2.81 -5.35
N ALA A 62 22.59 3.82 -5.93
CA ALA A 62 23.27 4.92 -6.60
C ALA A 62 24.10 5.75 -5.62
N VAL A 63 23.55 6.07 -4.44
CA VAL A 63 24.28 6.78 -3.38
C VAL A 63 25.49 5.95 -2.92
N LYS A 64 25.30 4.65 -2.70
CA LYS A 64 26.37 3.75 -2.27
C LYS A 64 27.50 3.62 -3.31
N ALA A 65 27.17 3.66 -4.61
CA ALA A 65 28.17 3.58 -5.67
C ALA A 65 28.97 4.90 -5.83
N ALA A 66 28.45 6.02 -5.34
CA ALA A 66 29.09 7.32 -5.38
C ALA A 66 29.92 7.67 -4.12
N ALA A 67 29.87 6.82 -3.10
CA ALA A 67 30.62 6.94 -1.85
C ALA A 67 31.86 6.03 -1.85
#